data_AF-I2K6C0-F1
#
_entry.id   AF-I2K6C0-F1
#
_cell.length_a   1.000
_cell.length_b   1.000
_cell.length_c   1.000
_cell.angle_alpha   90.00
_cell.angle_beta   90.00
_cell.angle_gamma   90.00
#
_symmetry.space_group_name_H-M   'P 1'
#
loop_
_entity.id
_entity.type
_entity.pdbx_description
1 polymer ?
#
loop_
_entity_poly.entity_id
_entity_poly.type
_entity_poly.pdbx_seq_one_letter_code
_entity_poly.pdbx_strand_id
1 'polypeptide(L)'
;MTNKDTYLHHLHQARVEHTRWVGMVKLLSAGLLDTNKQDIELNISDIDFGKWLEQEAMLFRDSSCVDTLYEIEALWKSIHNHFMQIYDVCVSKNKSSIFGRKKPLSDGAIKISAVHYQEIITLSDKMKQKLRLLEKQLNAKGEDEFETFGNYLVAQEYEMNLKMVEKTKKEKSKTSVSGARGAYVTE
;
A
#
# COMPACT_ATOMS: atom_id res chain seq x y z
N MET A 1 2.43 8.09 -24.33
CA MET A 1 2.60 6.81 -23.61
C MET A 1 1.29 6.08 -23.77
N THR A 2 1.30 4.83 -24.21
CA THR A 2 0.05 4.07 -24.41
C THR A 2 -0.50 3.58 -23.06
N ASN A 3 -1.72 3.03 -23.03
CA ASN A 3 -2.28 2.45 -21.80
C ASN A 3 -1.43 1.25 -21.37
N LYS A 4 -0.96 0.44 -22.34
CA LYS A 4 -0.04 -0.67 -22.07
C LYS A 4 1.27 -0.20 -21.45
N ASP A 5 1.93 0.80 -22.04
CA ASP A 5 3.19 1.34 -21.52
C ASP A 5 3.02 1.84 -20.08
N THR A 6 1.91 2.55 -19.84
CA THR A 6 1.56 3.10 -18.52
C THR A 6 1.32 1.98 -17.50
N TYR A 7 0.57 0.94 -17.87
CA TYR A 7 0.32 -0.20 -17.01
C TYR A 7 1.61 -0.95 -16.65
N LEU A 8 2.48 -1.20 -17.64
CA LEU A 8 3.77 -1.87 -17.41
C LEU A 8 4.67 -1.01 -16.51
N HIS A 9 4.60 0.31 -16.63
CA HIS A 9 5.26 1.22 -15.69
C HIS A 9 4.71 1.07 -14.27
N HIS A 10 3.39 1.03 -14.07
CA HIS A 10 2.77 0.84 -12.75
C HIS A 10 3.15 -0.52 -12.13
N LEU A 11 3.14 -1.60 -12.92
CA LEU A 11 3.64 -2.91 -12.49
C LEU A 11 5.11 -2.84 -12.02
N HIS A 12 5.95 -2.08 -12.72
CA HIS A 12 7.33 -1.85 -12.29
C HIS A 12 7.40 -1.11 -10.95
N GLN A 13 6.62 -0.04 -10.77
CA GLN A 13 6.57 0.71 -9.50
C GLN A 13 6.11 -0.18 -8.34
N ALA A 14 5.05 -0.96 -8.53
CA ALA A 14 4.53 -1.86 -7.51
C ALA A 14 5.60 -2.87 -7.05
N ARG A 15 6.43 -3.39 -7.96
CA ARG A 15 7.55 -4.28 -7.61
C ARG A 15 8.63 -3.59 -6.78
N VAL A 16 8.93 -2.32 -7.10
CA VAL A 16 9.89 -1.51 -6.37
C VAL A 16 9.36 -1.18 -4.97
N GLU A 17 8.10 -0.79 -4.86
CA GLU A 17 7.40 -0.50 -3.61
C GLU A 17 7.33 -1.74 -2.71
N HIS A 18 6.98 -2.91 -3.25
CA HIS A 18 7.03 -4.17 -2.49
C HIS A 18 8.42 -4.44 -1.93
N THR A 19 9.48 -4.21 -2.73
CA THR A 19 10.86 -4.40 -2.28
C THR A 19 11.23 -3.44 -1.14
N ARG A 20 10.82 -2.17 -1.24
CA ARG A 20 11.00 -1.17 -0.18
C ARG A 20 10.25 -1.56 1.09
N TRP A 21 8.99 -1.99 0.94
CA TRP A 21 8.14 -2.43 2.04
C TRP A 21 8.75 -3.63 2.77
N VAL A 22 9.23 -4.65 2.06
CA VAL A 22 9.97 -5.78 2.68
C VAL A 22 11.22 -5.31 3.43
N GLY A 23 11.92 -4.30 2.92
CA GLY A 23 13.04 -3.65 3.60
C GLY A 23 12.63 -2.99 4.93
N MET A 24 11.48 -2.31 4.96
CA MET A 24 10.90 -1.77 6.19
C MET A 24 10.54 -2.89 7.18
N VAL A 25 9.90 -3.98 6.71
CA VAL A 25 9.55 -5.13 7.57
C VAL A 25 10.81 -5.75 8.19
N LYS A 26 11.94 -5.77 7.48
CA LYS A 26 13.24 -6.20 8.05
C LYS A 26 13.62 -5.38 9.27
N LEU A 27 13.58 -4.04 9.15
CA LEU A 27 13.92 -3.14 10.24
C LEU A 27 12.96 -3.31 11.42
N LEU A 28 11.66 -3.51 11.14
CA LEU A 28 10.67 -3.78 12.16
C LEU A 28 10.97 -5.09 12.91
N SER A 29 11.25 -6.17 12.17
CA SER A 29 11.56 -7.48 12.75
C SER A 29 12.81 -7.47 13.63
N ALA A 30 13.79 -6.62 13.30
CA ALA A 30 15.01 -6.42 14.08
C ALA A 30 14.83 -5.44 15.26
N GLY A 31 13.65 -4.85 15.43
CA GLY A 31 13.38 -3.85 16.45
C GLY A 31 14.07 -2.50 16.24
N LEU A 32 14.49 -2.22 15.01
CA LEU A 32 15.21 -1.01 14.62
C LEU A 32 14.30 0.08 14.05
N LEU A 33 13.02 -0.24 13.79
CA LEU A 33 12.06 0.70 13.24
C LEU A 33 11.43 1.57 14.32
N ASP A 34 11.56 2.90 14.20
CA ASP A 34 10.88 3.85 15.08
C ASP A 34 9.41 4.03 14.63
N THR A 35 8.53 3.20 15.19
CA THR A 35 7.10 3.19 14.86
C THR A 35 6.34 4.44 15.34
N ASN A 36 6.97 5.40 16.00
CA ASN A 36 6.33 6.68 16.35
C ASN A 36 6.47 7.72 15.24
N LYS A 37 7.42 7.52 14.32
CA LYS A 37 7.73 8.46 13.23
C LYS A 37 7.32 7.93 11.86
N GLN A 38 6.97 6.66 11.78
CA GLN A 38 6.48 6.03 10.57
C GLN A 38 5.06 5.56 10.80
N ASP A 39 4.17 6.01 9.91
CA ASP A 39 2.88 5.39 9.73
C ASP A 39 3.11 4.06 9.00
N ILE A 40 2.67 2.98 9.63
CA ILE A 40 2.76 1.62 9.06
C ILE A 40 1.35 1.24 8.66
N GLU A 41 1.08 1.10 7.36
CA GLU A 41 -0.21 0.56 6.93
C GLU A 41 -0.35 -0.91 7.35
N LEU A 42 -1.48 -1.21 8.01
CA LEU A 42 -1.78 -2.56 8.49
C LEU A 42 -2.78 -3.28 7.59
N ASN A 43 -3.64 -2.53 6.91
CA ASN A 43 -4.59 -3.11 5.98
C ASN A 43 -3.88 -3.53 4.71
N ILE A 44 -4.11 -4.78 4.28
CA ILE A 44 -3.48 -5.39 3.13
C ILE A 44 -3.71 -4.58 1.84
N SER A 45 -4.87 -3.96 1.71
CA SER A 45 -5.28 -3.16 0.56
C SER A 45 -4.81 -1.70 0.63
N ASP A 46 -4.34 -1.23 1.79
CA ASP A 46 -3.84 0.14 1.93
C ASP A 46 -2.32 0.23 1.71
N ILE A 47 -1.61 -0.88 1.73
CA ILE A 47 -0.20 -0.95 1.33
C ILE A 47 -0.10 -0.77 -0.18
N ASP A 48 0.86 0.02 -0.67
CA ASP A 48 0.94 0.43 -2.09
C ASP A 48 0.89 -0.74 -3.09
N PHE A 49 1.63 -1.82 -2.83
CA PHE A 49 1.53 -3.04 -3.66
C PHE A 49 0.12 -3.66 -3.63
N GLY A 50 -0.53 -3.67 -2.47
CA GLY A 50 -1.90 -4.16 -2.31
C GLY A 50 -2.93 -3.30 -3.03
N LYS A 51 -2.78 -1.97 -2.95
CA LYS A 51 -3.60 -1.02 -3.73
C LYS A 51 -3.50 -1.30 -5.23
N TRP A 52 -2.27 -1.40 -5.75
CA TRP A 52 -2.03 -1.72 -7.16
C TRP A 52 -2.65 -3.07 -7.54
N LEU A 53 -2.45 -4.10 -6.71
CA LEU A 53 -2.98 -5.43 -6.98
C LEU A 53 -4.51 -5.40 -7.11
N GLU A 54 -5.20 -4.79 -6.14
CA GLU A 54 -6.67 -4.76 -6.09
C GLU A 54 -7.28 -3.83 -7.15
N GLN A 55 -6.70 -2.65 -7.36
CA GLN A 55 -7.30 -1.60 -8.19
C GLN A 55 -6.90 -1.69 -9.66
N GLU A 56 -5.70 -2.18 -9.95
CA GLU A 56 -5.17 -2.20 -11.32
C GLU A 56 -4.97 -3.62 -11.82
N ALA A 57 -4.26 -4.47 -11.08
CA ALA A 57 -3.89 -5.78 -11.59
C ALA A 57 -5.10 -6.70 -11.79
N MET A 58 -6.09 -6.61 -10.90
CA MET A 58 -7.33 -7.37 -11.00
C MET A 58 -8.24 -6.95 -12.17
N LEU A 59 -7.93 -5.86 -12.89
CA LEU A 59 -8.62 -5.54 -14.16
C LEU A 59 -8.35 -6.61 -15.23
N PHE A 60 -7.27 -7.39 -15.09
CA PHE A 60 -6.91 -8.47 -16.01
C PHE A 60 -7.40 -9.85 -15.56
N ARG A 61 -8.27 -9.94 -14.55
CA ARG A 61 -8.75 -11.21 -13.98
C ARG A 61 -9.55 -12.07 -14.96
N ASP A 62 -10.17 -11.48 -15.98
CA ASP A 62 -10.97 -12.21 -16.98
C ASP A 62 -10.15 -12.52 -18.25
N SER A 63 -8.82 -12.39 -18.17
CA SER A 63 -7.90 -12.59 -19.28
C SER A 63 -7.06 -13.87 -19.12
N SER A 64 -6.17 -14.13 -20.09
CA SER A 64 -5.15 -15.18 -20.01
C SER A 64 -4.17 -15.07 -18.83
N CYS A 65 -4.25 -13.99 -18.04
CA CYS A 65 -3.41 -13.75 -16.86
C CYS A 65 -4.04 -14.24 -15.54
N VAL A 66 -5.29 -14.74 -15.56
CA VAL A 66 -6.10 -15.05 -14.37
C VAL A 66 -5.38 -15.92 -13.33
N ASP A 67 -4.81 -17.04 -13.75
CA ASP A 67 -4.15 -17.98 -12.83
C ASP A 67 -2.93 -17.33 -12.17
N THR A 68 -2.13 -16.61 -12.95
CA THR A 68 -0.95 -15.87 -12.45
C THR A 68 -1.36 -14.82 -11.42
N LEU A 69 -2.48 -14.11 -11.65
CA LEU A 69 -2.98 -13.08 -10.75
C LEU A 69 -3.48 -13.67 -9.44
N TYR A 70 -4.22 -14.78 -9.47
CA TYR A 70 -4.67 -15.47 -8.26
C TYR A 70 -3.52 -16.04 -7.43
N GLU A 71 -2.48 -16.57 -8.09
CA GLU A 71 -1.28 -17.00 -7.39
C GLU A 71 -0.54 -15.81 -6.72
N ILE A 72 -0.44 -14.67 -7.40
CA ILE A 72 0.13 -13.44 -6.82
C ILE A 72 -0.68 -13.00 -5.60
N GLU A 73 -2.01 -12.99 -5.71
CA GLU A 73 -2.90 -12.61 -4.61
C GLU A 73 -2.77 -13.54 -3.40
N ALA A 74 -2.72 -14.85 -3.63
CA ALA A 74 -2.52 -15.84 -2.57
C ALA A 74 -1.16 -15.67 -1.88
N LEU A 75 -0.10 -15.40 -2.64
CA LEU A 75 1.23 -15.09 -2.11
C LEU A 75 1.21 -13.79 -1.29
N TRP A 76 0.54 -12.74 -1.78
CA TRP A 76 0.43 -11.46 -1.08
C TRP A 76 -0.30 -11.60 0.25
N LYS A 77 -1.44 -12.30 0.28
CA LYS A 77 -2.17 -12.63 1.52
C LYS A 77 -1.29 -13.38 2.52
N SER A 78 -0.50 -14.34 2.04
CA SER A 78 0.40 -15.11 2.91
C SER A 78 1.55 -14.26 3.47
N ILE A 79 2.15 -13.38 2.63
CA ILE A 79 3.16 -12.41 3.06
C ILE A 79 2.60 -11.48 4.13
N HIS A 80 1.41 -10.92 3.89
CA HIS A 80 0.75 -10.01 4.81
C HIS A 80 0.44 -10.68 6.16
N ASN A 81 -0.04 -11.93 6.15
CA ASN A 81 -0.27 -12.70 7.37
C ASN A 81 0.99 -12.81 8.24
N HIS A 82 2.15 -13.11 7.64
CA HIS A 82 3.43 -13.14 8.37
C HIS A 82 3.86 -11.75 8.86
N PHE A 83 3.61 -10.71 8.08
CA PHE A 83 3.85 -9.33 8.50
C PHE A 83 3.00 -8.98 9.75
N MET A 84 1.74 -9.38 9.78
CA MET A 84 0.88 -9.15 10.94
C MET A 84 1.39 -9.88 12.21
N GLN A 85 2.00 -11.06 12.06
CA GLN A 85 2.66 -11.72 13.20
C GLN A 85 3.88 -10.94 13.70
N ILE A 86 4.69 -10.38 12.79
CA ILE A 86 5.81 -9.49 13.15
C ILE A 86 5.28 -8.25 13.87
N TYR A 87 4.26 -7.60 13.32
CA TYR A 87 3.67 -6.40 13.91
C TYR A 87 3.12 -6.66 15.31
N ASP A 88 2.42 -7.78 15.54
CA ASP A 88 1.86 -8.12 16.85
C ASP A 88 2.97 -8.30 17.91
N VAL A 89 4.03 -9.02 17.55
CA VAL A 89 5.17 -9.28 18.44
C VAL A 89 6.00 -8.01 18.69
N CYS A 90 6.22 -7.20 17.66
CA CYS A 90 7.10 -6.05 17.73
C CYS A 90 6.43 -4.79 18.28
N VAL A 91 5.13 -4.61 18.02
CA VAL A 91 4.43 -3.35 18.29
C VAL A 91 3.27 -3.55 19.27
N SER A 92 2.33 -4.47 18.99
CA SER A 92 1.12 -4.62 19.80
C SER A 92 1.39 -5.14 21.21
N LYS A 93 2.23 -6.16 21.36
CA LYS A 93 2.60 -6.76 22.64
C LYS A 93 3.63 -5.93 23.44
N ASN A 94 4.22 -4.91 22.82
CA ASN A 94 5.19 -4.00 23.44
C ASN A 94 4.60 -2.66 23.88
N LYS A 95 3.25 -2.52 23.91
CA LYS A 95 2.59 -1.29 24.38
C LYS A 95 2.80 -1.07 25.88
N SER A 96 3.78 -0.18 26.16
CA SER A 96 4.02 0.65 27.35
C SER A 96 3.95 0.01 28.75
N SER A 97 5.11 0.02 29.41
CA SER A 97 5.23 0.16 30.86
C SER A 97 4.78 1.57 31.29
N ILE A 98 4.30 1.70 32.53
CA ILE A 98 3.65 2.86 33.20
C ILE A 98 4.38 4.23 33.08
N PHE A 99 5.59 4.31 32.50
CA PHE A 99 6.43 5.52 32.47
C PHE A 99 6.80 6.04 31.06
N GLY A 100 6.03 5.69 30.02
CA GLY A 100 6.19 6.29 28.68
C GLY A 100 7.47 5.94 27.91
N ARG A 101 8.41 5.18 28.50
CA ARG A 101 9.57 4.61 27.79
C ARG A 101 9.18 3.26 27.19
N LYS A 102 9.22 3.15 25.85
CA LYS A 102 9.11 1.86 25.16
C LYS A 102 10.26 0.98 25.61
N LYS A 103 9.96 -0.23 26.10
CA LYS A 103 11.00 -1.22 26.38
C LYS A 103 11.59 -1.66 25.03
N PRO A 104 12.92 -1.89 24.96
CA PRO A 104 13.48 -2.56 23.81
C PRO A 104 12.81 -3.93 23.63
N LEU A 105 12.71 -4.35 22.38
CA LEU A 105 12.27 -5.69 22.02
C LEU A 105 13.12 -6.74 22.74
N SER A 106 12.48 -7.78 23.28
CA SER A 106 13.21 -8.90 23.87
C SER A 106 13.87 -9.76 22.81
N ASP A 107 14.97 -10.44 23.15
CA ASP A 107 15.65 -11.36 22.25
C ASP A 107 14.71 -12.47 21.72
N GLY A 108 13.78 -12.93 22.56
CA GLY A 108 12.76 -13.90 22.17
C GLY A 108 11.81 -13.34 21.10
N ALA A 109 11.39 -12.09 21.25
CA ALA A 109 10.54 -11.43 20.27
C ALA A 109 11.27 -11.19 18.94
N ILE A 110 12.55 -10.78 18.99
CA ILE A 110 13.42 -10.64 17.80
C ILE A 110 13.59 -11.98 17.09
N LYS A 111 13.76 -13.08 17.84
CA LYS A 111 13.90 -14.40 17.25
C LYS A 111 12.62 -14.88 16.56
N ILE A 112 11.46 -14.64 17.17
CA ILE A 112 10.15 -14.99 16.59
C ILE A 112 9.88 -14.16 15.33
N SER A 113 10.09 -12.85 15.37
CA SER A 113 9.90 -11.98 14.23
C SER A 113 10.85 -12.31 13.07
N ALA A 114 12.09 -12.71 13.36
CA ALA A 114 13.06 -13.14 12.35
C ALA A 114 12.59 -14.38 11.57
N VAL A 115 11.92 -15.35 12.22
CA VAL A 115 11.34 -16.53 11.54
C VAL A 115 10.27 -16.10 10.55
N HIS A 116 9.32 -15.26 10.98
CA HIS A 116 8.28 -14.75 10.09
C HIS A 116 8.84 -13.88 8.96
N TYR A 117 9.89 -13.10 9.23
CA TYR A 117 10.55 -12.33 8.18
C TYR A 117 11.19 -13.24 7.13
N GLN A 118 11.79 -14.36 7.54
CA GLN A 118 12.36 -15.33 6.61
C GLN A 118 11.27 -15.97 5.71
N GLU A 119 10.08 -16.22 6.25
CA GLU A 119 8.93 -16.67 5.44
C GLU A 119 8.48 -15.60 4.44
N ILE A 120 8.43 -14.33 4.85
CA ILE A 120 8.14 -13.20 3.94
C ILE A 120 9.13 -13.16 2.79
N ILE A 121 10.42 -13.37 3.04
CA ILE A 121 11.45 -13.41 1.98
C ILE A 121 11.20 -14.56 1.01
N THR A 122 10.97 -15.77 1.53
CA THR A 122 10.69 -16.96 0.72
C THR A 122 9.46 -16.77 -0.17
N LEU A 123 8.37 -16.26 0.39
CA LEU A 123 7.14 -15.97 -0.35
C LEU A 123 7.31 -14.82 -1.34
N SER A 124 8.06 -13.78 -0.96
CA SER A 124 8.36 -12.65 -1.84
C SER A 124 9.15 -13.08 -3.07
N ASP A 125 10.10 -14.00 -2.92
CA ASP A 125 10.88 -14.51 -4.06
C ASP A 125 10.01 -15.33 -5.01
N LYS A 126 9.07 -16.13 -4.49
CA LYS A 126 8.04 -16.79 -5.31
C LYS A 126 7.17 -15.77 -6.04
N MET A 127 6.71 -14.72 -5.33
CA MET A 127 5.86 -13.67 -5.90
C MET A 127 6.58 -12.90 -7.00
N LYS A 128 7.88 -12.61 -6.84
CA LYS A 128 8.71 -11.99 -7.89
C LYS A 128 8.73 -12.82 -9.18
N GLN A 129 8.79 -14.16 -9.09
CA GLN A 129 8.74 -15.00 -10.28
C GLN A 129 7.38 -14.92 -10.97
N LYS A 130 6.29 -14.91 -10.20
CA LYS A 130 4.93 -14.77 -10.76
C LYS A 130 4.70 -13.39 -11.37
N LEU A 131 5.22 -12.32 -10.76
CA LEU A 131 5.18 -10.97 -11.32
C LEU A 131 5.95 -10.85 -12.65
N ARG A 132 7.09 -11.56 -12.81
CA ARG A 132 7.81 -11.64 -14.09
C ARG A 132 7.02 -12.40 -15.15
N LEU A 133 6.34 -13.49 -14.75
CA LEU A 133 5.46 -14.23 -15.65
C LEU A 133 4.30 -13.35 -16.12
N LEU A 134 3.67 -12.61 -15.19
CA LEU A 134 2.61 -11.66 -15.49
C LEU A 134 3.11 -10.59 -16.47
N GLU A 135 4.27 -9.98 -16.20
CA GLU A 135 4.89 -8.99 -17.10
C GLU A 135 5.10 -9.56 -18.52
N LYS A 136 5.56 -10.82 -18.65
CA LYS A 136 5.70 -11.49 -19.95
C LYS A 136 4.34 -11.68 -20.64
N GLN A 137 3.32 -12.11 -19.90
CA GLN A 137 1.97 -12.31 -20.44
C GLN A 137 1.40 -10.97 -20.96
N LEU A 138 1.52 -9.90 -20.17
CA LEU A 138 1.06 -8.56 -20.54
C LEU A 138 1.82 -7.97 -21.72
N ASN A 139 3.13 -8.21 -21.82
CA ASN A 139 3.91 -7.77 -22.98
C ASN A 139 3.44 -8.42 -24.29
N ALA A 140 2.92 -9.64 -24.24
CA ALA A 140 2.39 -10.34 -25.41
C ALA A 140 1.00 -9.86 -25.84
N LYS A 141 0.29 -9.09 -24.98
CA LYS A 141 -1.05 -8.56 -25.27
C LYS A 141 -1.02 -7.36 -26.22
N GLY A 142 -2.10 -7.18 -26.97
CA GLY A 142 -2.36 -5.98 -27.77
C GLY A 142 -2.69 -4.76 -26.91
N GLU A 143 -2.68 -3.57 -27.50
CA GLU A 143 -3.05 -2.32 -26.80
C GLU A 143 -4.54 -2.27 -26.43
N ASP A 144 -5.39 -2.88 -27.26
CA ASP A 144 -6.83 -3.02 -27.08
C ASP A 144 -7.19 -3.74 -25.77
N GLU A 145 -6.37 -4.69 -25.33
CA GLU A 145 -6.58 -5.38 -24.04
C GLU A 145 -6.35 -4.46 -22.81
N PHE A 146 -5.86 -3.23 -22.99
CA PHE A 146 -5.64 -2.25 -21.93
C PHE A 146 -6.69 -1.12 -21.92
N GLU A 147 -7.75 -1.20 -22.73
CA GLU A 147 -8.82 -0.19 -22.75
C GLU A 147 -9.51 -0.03 -21.39
N THR A 148 -9.80 -1.14 -20.70
CA THR A 148 -10.39 -1.09 -19.35
C THR A 148 -9.50 -0.35 -18.37
N PHE A 149 -8.18 -0.53 -18.46
CA PHE A 149 -7.22 0.21 -17.65
C PHE A 149 -7.18 1.70 -18.01
N GLY A 150 -7.23 2.04 -19.31
CA GLY A 150 -7.35 3.43 -19.76
C GLY A 150 -8.59 4.12 -19.18
N ASN A 151 -9.75 3.46 -19.23
CA ASN A 151 -10.99 3.98 -18.64
C ASN A 151 -10.89 4.17 -17.13
N TYR A 152 -10.21 3.25 -16.44
CA TYR A 152 -9.92 3.37 -15.01
C TYR A 152 -9.08 4.62 -14.69
N LEU A 153 -8.02 4.89 -15.47
CA LEU A 153 -7.20 6.09 -15.26
C LEU A 153 -7.99 7.39 -15.44
N VAL A 154 -8.85 7.46 -16.47
CA VAL A 154 -9.73 8.61 -16.70
C VAL A 154 -10.69 8.82 -15.53
N ALA A 155 -11.28 7.74 -14.99
CA ALA A 155 -12.15 7.81 -13.83
C ALA A 155 -11.42 8.32 -12.58
N GLN A 156 -10.20 7.83 -12.33
CA GLN A 156 -9.36 8.28 -11.21
C GLN A 156 -9.00 9.77 -11.30
N GLU A 157 -8.64 10.25 -12.49
CA GLU A 157 -8.36 11.66 -12.73
C GLU A 157 -9.59 12.53 -12.47
N TYR A 158 -10.77 12.09 -12.94
CA TYR A 158 -12.03 12.79 -12.69
C TYR A 158 -12.36 12.89 -11.20
N GLU A 159 -12.24 11.79 -10.45
CA GLU A 159 -12.46 11.79 -8.99
C GLU A 159 -11.49 12.71 -8.25
N MET A 160 -10.22 12.72 -8.65
CA MET A 160 -9.20 13.59 -8.04
C MET A 160 -9.54 15.07 -8.27
N ASN A 161 -9.96 15.42 -9.48
CA ASN A 161 -10.39 16.76 -9.84
C ASN A 161 -11.63 17.21 -9.04
N LEU A 162 -12.61 16.33 -8.84
CA LEU A 162 -13.77 16.61 -8.00
C LEU A 162 -13.36 16.88 -6.54
N LYS A 163 -12.51 16.02 -5.96
CA LYS A 163 -12.01 16.19 -4.58
C LYS A 163 -11.27 17.51 -4.40
N MET A 164 -10.49 17.94 -5.40
CA MET A 164 -9.79 19.22 -5.39
C MET A 164 -10.76 20.41 -5.41
N VAL A 165 -11.78 20.36 -6.29
CA VAL A 165 -12.82 21.41 -6.36
C VAL A 165 -13.60 21.52 -5.05
N GLU A 166 -13.97 20.39 -4.43
CA GLU A 166 -14.65 20.38 -3.13
C GLU A 166 -13.79 20.96 -2.01
N LYS A 167 -12.50 20.64 -1.99
CA LYS A 167 -11.56 21.18 -1.01
C LYS A 167 -11.45 22.70 -1.14
N THR A 168 -11.31 23.22 -2.37
CA THR A 168 -11.27 24.65 -2.63
C THR A 168 -12.58 25.36 -2.24
N LYS A 169 -13.74 24.73 -2.45
CA LYS A 169 -15.03 25.29 -2.01
C LYS A 169 -15.14 25.34 -0.48
N LYS A 170 -14.73 24.28 0.23
CA LYS A 170 -14.72 24.24 1.72
C LYS A 170 -13.74 25.24 2.33
N GLU A 171 -12.61 25.51 1.67
CA GLU A 171 -11.65 26.52 2.12
C GLU A 171 -12.20 27.94 1.93
N LYS A 172 -12.85 28.23 0.79
CA LYS A 172 -13.52 29.52 0.55
C LYS A 172 -14.71 29.79 1.47
N SER A 173 -15.45 28.75 1.88
CA SER A 173 -16.56 28.92 2.84
C SER A 173 -16.09 29.11 4.29
N LYS A 174 -14.90 28.61 4.66
CA LYS A 174 -14.32 28.84 6.00
C LYS A 174 -13.76 30.25 6.16
N THR A 175 -13.24 30.86 5.10
CA THR A 175 -12.74 32.24 5.12
C THR A 175 -13.86 33.28 5.08
N SER A 176 -15.04 32.97 4.53
CA SER A 176 -16.18 33.91 4.47
C SER A 176 -17.00 34.03 5.76
N VAL A 177 -16.86 33.10 6.73
CA VAL A 177 -17.63 33.10 7.99
C VAL A 177 -16.89 33.82 9.14
N SER A 178 -15.60 34.12 9.00
CA SER A 178 -14.82 34.85 10.04
C SER A 178 -15.00 36.39 10.01
N GLY A 179 -15.80 36.93 9.09
CA GLY A 179 -15.95 38.38 8.89
C GLY A 179 -17.21 39.02 9.51
N ALA A 180 -18.10 38.26 10.14
CA ALA A 180 -19.44 38.73 10.52
C ALA A 180 -19.77 38.63 12.02
N ARG A 181 -18.80 38.93 12.91
CA ARG A 181 -19.07 39.19 14.34
C ARG A 181 -18.27 40.40 14.81
N GLY A 182 -18.84 41.59 14.62
CA GLY A 182 -18.23 42.82 15.10
C GLY A 182 -18.98 44.08 14.71
N ALA A 183 -20.31 44.08 14.78
CA ALA A 183 -21.09 45.29 14.63
C ALA A 183 -22.45 45.17 15.33
N TYR A 184 -22.44 45.12 16.67
CA TYR A 184 -23.59 45.52 17.47
C TYR A 184 -23.12 46.26 18.73
N VAL A 185 -23.24 47.60 18.64
CA VAL A 185 -23.75 48.61 19.58
C VAL A 185 -23.54 48.43 21.10
N THR A 186 -22.97 49.47 21.73
CA THR A 186 -23.40 50.22 22.96
C THR A 186 -22.16 50.96 23.49
N GLU A 187 -22.13 52.25 23.84
CA GLU A 187 -23.09 53.36 24.00
C GLU A 187 -22.36 54.67 23.64
#